data_AF-F2NVM8-F1
#
_entry.id   AF-F2NVM8-F1
#
_cell.length_a   1.000
_cell.length_b   1.000
_cell.length_c   1.000
_cell.angle_alpha   90.00
_cell.angle_beta   90.00
_cell.angle_gamma   90.00
#
_symmetry.space_group_name_H-M   'P 1'
#
loop_
_entity.id
_entity.type
_entity.pdbx_description
1 polymer ?
#
loop_
_entity_poly.entity_id
_entity_poly.type
_entity_poly.pdbx_seq_one_letter_code
_entity_poly.pdbx_strand_id
1 'polypeptide(L)'
;MLLYHGSNVEVSNPQISDCIPYILQFYDNEVSLLISNKYGYPIMDSYRKFLFSNTYQMLCNPELEMWEFSPAGIFDMWEAELVTGEPRNSLYLRRD
;
A
#
# COMPACT_ATOMS: atom_id res chain seq x y z
N MET A 1 -2.23 20.32 6.68
CA MET A 1 -0.89 20.87 6.34
C MET A 1 0.12 20.38 7.35
N LEU A 2 0.33 19.07 7.31
CA LEU A 2 1.49 18.40 7.87
C LEU A 2 2.47 18.25 6.70
N LEU A 3 3.55 19.01 6.84
CA LEU A 3 4.63 19.11 5.88
C LEU A 3 5.31 17.75 5.74
N TYR A 4 5.31 17.19 4.52
CA TYR A 4 6.22 16.14 4.07
C TYR A 4 7.66 16.55 4.41
N HIS A 5 8.17 16.07 5.55
CA HIS A 5 9.58 16.13 5.86
C HIS A 5 10.18 14.80 5.42
N GLY A 6 10.61 14.78 4.16
CA GLY A 6 11.53 13.76 3.64
C GLY A 6 12.73 13.70 4.58
N SER A 7 12.68 12.76 5.49
CA SER A 7 13.78 12.40 6.36
C SER A 7 14.52 11.32 5.60
N ASN A 8 15.79 11.59 5.30
CA ASN A 8 16.73 10.58 4.82
C ASN A 8 16.92 9.54 5.94
N VAL A 9 15.95 8.66 6.12
CA VAL A 9 16.08 7.48 6.96
C VAL A 9 16.85 6.51 6.10
N GLU A 10 18.17 6.46 6.30
CA GLU A 10 18.91 5.27 5.95
C GLU A 10 18.11 4.09 6.51
N VAL A 11 17.72 3.15 5.65
CA VAL A 11 17.07 1.90 6.03
C VAL A 11 18.14 1.02 6.72
N SER A 12 18.63 1.49 7.86
CA SER A 12 19.64 0.88 8.71
C SER A 12 19.08 0.70 10.13
N ASN A 13 17.75 0.60 10.26
CA ASN A 13 17.12 0.05 11.45
C ASN A 13 16.88 -1.46 11.25
N PRO A 14 17.80 -2.34 11.70
CA PRO A 14 17.73 -3.78 11.45
C PRO A 14 16.43 -4.42 11.96
N GLN A 15 15.77 -3.84 12.97
CA GLN A 15 14.48 -4.32 13.47
C GLN A 15 13.35 -4.27 12.43
N ILE A 16 13.32 -3.26 11.55
CA ILE A 16 12.24 -3.11 10.55
C ILE A 16 12.43 -4.10 9.41
N SER A 17 13.68 -4.29 8.97
CA SER A 17 14.03 -5.25 7.90
C SER A 17 13.51 -6.66 8.20
N ASP A 18 13.65 -7.11 9.45
CA ASP A 18 13.20 -8.44 9.87
C ASP A 18 11.65 -8.54 9.95
N CYS A 19 10.96 -7.42 10.10
CA CYS A 19 9.50 -7.35 10.18
C CYS A 19 8.82 -7.17 8.81
N ILE A 20 9.53 -6.72 7.76
CA ILE A 20 8.95 -6.42 6.44
C ILE A 20 8.10 -7.57 5.88
N PRO A 21 8.53 -8.84 5.88
CA PRO A 21 7.71 -9.94 5.37
C PRO A 21 6.35 -10.06 6.08
N TYR A 22 6.31 -9.82 7.39
CA TYR A 22 5.08 -9.88 8.19
C TYR A 22 4.17 -8.67 7.91
N ILE A 23 4.76 -7.49 7.74
CA ILE A 23 4.03 -6.27 7.38
C ILE A 23 3.38 -6.46 6.01
N LEU A 24 4.13 -6.91 5.01
CA LEU A 24 3.61 -7.15 3.66
C LEU A 24 2.52 -8.22 3.66
N GLN A 25 2.71 -9.33 4.37
CA GLN A 25 1.69 -10.37 4.50
C GLN A 25 0.39 -9.84 5.12
N PHE A 26 0.48 -8.94 6.10
CA PHE A 26 -0.70 -8.30 6.68
C PHE A 26 -1.47 -7.50 5.62
N TYR A 27 -0.80 -6.66 4.84
CA TYR A 27 -1.43 -5.90 3.75
C TYR A 27 -1.96 -6.80 2.63
N ASP A 28 -1.21 -7.83 2.24
CA ASP A 28 -1.63 -8.80 1.23
C ASP A 28 -2.99 -9.40 1.58
N ASN A 29 -3.17 -9.77 2.84
CA ASN A 29 -4.44 -10.34 3.32
C ASN A 29 -5.55 -9.29 3.36
N GLU A 30 -5.31 -8.16 4.03
CA GLU A 30 -6.35 -7.16 4.30
C GLU A 30 -6.83 -6.48 3.01
N VAL A 31 -5.90 -6.04 2.15
CA VAL A 31 -6.24 -5.32 0.92
C VAL A 31 -6.90 -6.25 -0.09
N SER A 32 -6.44 -7.50 -0.21
CA SER A 32 -7.08 -8.49 -1.09
C SER A 32 -8.50 -8.83 -0.65
N LEU A 33 -8.76 -8.88 0.67
CA LEU A 33 -10.12 -9.04 1.20
C LEU A 33 -11.01 -7.83 0.87
N LEU A 34 -10.50 -6.61 1.00
CA LEU A 34 -11.23 -5.40 0.62
C LEU A 34 -11.60 -5.38 -0.86
N ILE A 35 -10.66 -5.74 -1.74
CA ILE A 35 -10.90 -5.88 -3.19
C ILE A 35 -11.96 -6.94 -3.45
N SER A 36 -11.81 -8.13 -2.86
CA SER A 36 -12.76 -9.25 -3.01
C SER A 36 -14.17 -8.85 -2.57
N ASN A 37 -14.30 -8.21 -1.40
CA ASN A 37 -15.59 -7.80 -0.84
C ASN A 37 -16.28 -6.71 -1.65
N LYS A 38 -15.53 -5.73 -2.17
CA LYS A 38 -16.10 -4.61 -2.92
C LYS A 38 -16.50 -4.98 -4.34
N TYR A 39 -15.66 -5.76 -5.04
CA TYR A 39 -15.84 -6.04 -6.47
C TYR A 39 -16.35 -7.45 -6.78
N GLY A 40 -16.47 -8.32 -5.77
CA GLY A 40 -16.98 -9.68 -5.92
C GLY A 40 -16.01 -10.63 -6.64
N TYR A 41 -14.71 -10.29 -6.69
CA TYR A 41 -13.70 -11.17 -7.27
C TYR A 41 -13.40 -12.35 -6.34
N PRO A 42 -13.04 -13.54 -6.87
CA PRO A 42 -12.45 -14.59 -6.06
C PRO A 42 -11.22 -14.08 -5.32
N ILE A 43 -11.01 -14.55 -4.08
CA ILE A 43 -9.94 -14.04 -3.23
C ILE A 43 -8.56 -14.13 -3.90
N MET A 44 -8.24 -15.26 -4.54
CA MET A 44 -6.96 -15.44 -5.25
C MET A 44 -6.77 -14.48 -6.44
N ASP A 45 -7.86 -14.07 -7.09
CA ASP A 45 -7.78 -13.09 -8.16
C ASP A 45 -7.60 -11.68 -7.60
N SER A 46 -8.18 -11.39 -6.43
CA SER A 46 -7.96 -10.15 -5.69
C SER A 46 -6.50 -10.02 -5.25
N TYR A 47 -5.90 -11.10 -4.71
CA TYR A 47 -4.47 -11.16 -4.40
C TYR A 47 -3.62 -10.84 -5.62
N ARG A 48 -3.85 -11.50 -6.75
CA ARG A 48 -3.08 -11.25 -7.98
C ARG A 48 -3.21 -9.80 -8.43
N LYS A 49 -4.43 -9.25 -8.41
CA LYS A 49 -4.70 -7.86 -8.79
C LYS A 49 -3.98 -6.87 -7.89
N PHE A 50 -3.85 -7.17 -6.60
CA PHE A 50 -3.11 -6.34 -5.67
C PHE A 50 -1.59 -6.48 -5.84
N LEU A 51 -1.05 -7.69 -5.78
CA LEU A 51 0.40 -7.99 -5.85
C LEU A 51 1.07 -7.46 -7.13
N PHE A 52 0.35 -7.42 -8.25
CA PHE A 52 0.87 -6.91 -9.53
C PHE A 52 0.59 -5.42 -9.77
N SER A 53 0.06 -4.69 -8.79
CA SER A 53 -0.24 -3.26 -8.90
C SER A 53 0.98 -2.37 -8.61
N ASN A 54 0.98 -1.16 -9.13
CA ASN A 54 1.96 -0.13 -8.77
C ASN A 54 1.82 0.29 -7.30
N THR A 55 0.61 0.21 -6.73
CA THR A 55 0.36 0.42 -5.31
C THR A 55 1.15 -0.56 -4.45
N TYR A 56 1.18 -1.84 -4.83
CA TYR A 56 1.97 -2.84 -4.12
C TYR A 56 3.48 -2.62 -4.28
N GLN A 57 3.92 -2.18 -5.47
CA GLN A 57 5.33 -1.77 -5.67
C GLN A 57 5.72 -0.60 -4.75
N MET A 58 4.83 0.37 -4.56
CA MET A 58 5.03 1.45 -3.58
C MET A 58 5.11 0.91 -2.16
N LEU A 59 4.21 -0.02 -1.79
CA LEU A 59 4.20 -0.62 -0.46
C LEU A 59 5.49 -1.39 -0.14
N CYS A 60 6.07 -2.07 -1.13
CA CYS A 60 7.33 -2.78 -1.00
C CYS A 60 8.56 -1.87 -0.96
N ASN A 61 8.43 -0.58 -1.31
CA ASN A 61 9.54 0.36 -1.26
C ASN A 61 9.68 0.95 0.15
N PRO A 62 10.75 0.61 0.91
CA PRO A 62 10.91 1.10 2.27
C PRO A 62 11.12 2.62 2.35
N GLU A 63 11.61 3.28 1.29
CA GLU A 63 11.80 4.73 1.28
C GLU A 63 10.48 5.51 1.31
N LEU A 64 9.36 4.86 0.98
CA LEU A 64 8.04 5.48 0.96
C LEU A 64 7.27 5.31 2.26
N GLU A 65 7.77 4.47 3.18
CA GLU A 65 7.18 4.22 4.51
C GLU A 65 5.67 3.94 4.49
N MET A 66 5.21 3.26 3.44
CA MET A 66 3.77 3.08 3.16
C MET A 66 3.03 2.32 4.27
N TRP A 67 3.74 1.63 5.16
CA TRP A 67 3.17 0.96 6.33
C TRP A 67 2.58 1.92 7.37
N GLU A 68 2.81 3.23 7.27
CA GLU A 68 2.13 4.23 8.10
C GLU A 68 0.65 4.41 7.72
N PHE A 69 0.26 4.01 6.51
CA PHE A 69 -1.12 4.04 6.06
C PHE A 69 -1.87 2.78 6.46
N SER A 70 -3.13 2.91 6.88
CA SER A 70 -3.97 1.74 7.14
C SER A 70 -4.23 0.93 5.86
N PRO A 71 -4.65 -0.36 5.98
CA PRO A 71 -5.06 -1.14 4.80
C PRO A 71 -6.14 -0.47 3.96
N ALA A 72 -7.05 0.28 4.59
CA ALA A 72 -8.06 1.07 3.87
C ALA A 72 -7.44 2.22 3.05
N GLY A 73 -6.37 2.85 3.56
CA GLY A 73 -5.61 3.86 2.83
C GLY A 73 -4.87 3.26 1.63
N ILE A 74 -4.20 2.12 1.81
CA ILE A 74 -3.53 1.40 0.72
C ILE A 74 -4.56 0.92 -0.33
N PHE A 75 -5.73 0.45 0.12
CA PHE A 75 -6.82 0.08 -0.77
C PHE A 75 -7.32 1.26 -1.61
N ASP A 76 -7.50 2.45 -1.02
CA ASP A 76 -7.88 3.66 -1.77
C ASP A 76 -6.83 4.04 -2.83
N MET A 77 -5.54 3.84 -2.55
CA MET A 77 -4.45 4.02 -3.53
C MET A 77 -4.56 3.04 -4.69
N TRP A 78 -4.86 1.77 -4.40
CA TRP A 78 -5.10 0.77 -5.44
C TRP A 78 -6.35 1.10 -6.28
N GLU A 79 -7.42 1.62 -5.66
CA GLU A 79 -8.59 2.09 -6.39
C GLU A 79 -8.29 3.30 -7.28
N ALA A 80 -7.48 4.24 -6.78
CA ALA A 80 -7.03 5.39 -7.58
C ALA A 80 -6.20 4.95 -8.78
N GLU A 81 -5.30 3.97 -8.60
CA GLU A 81 -4.55 3.34 -9.68
C GLU A 81 -5.49 2.71 -10.72
N LEU A 82 -6.54 1.99 -10.29
CA LEU A 82 -7.49 1.38 -11.22
C LEU A 82 -8.21 2.41 -12.10
N VAL A 83 -8.49 3.60 -11.55
CA VAL A 83 -9.21 4.67 -12.27
C VAL A 83 -8.27 5.51 -13.13
N THR A 84 -7.08 5.84 -12.64
CA THR A 84 -6.19 6.85 -13.28
C THR A 84 -4.86 6.30 -13.76
N GLY A 85 -4.51 5.06 -13.42
CA GLY A 85 -3.19 4.47 -13.67
C GLY A 85 -2.08 4.92 -12.72
N GLU A 86 -2.38 5.73 -11.68
CA GLU A 86 -1.38 6.29 -10.76
C GLU A 86 -1.89 6.27 -9.31
N PRO A 87 -1.29 5.47 -8.41
CA PRO A 87 -1.73 5.34 -7.02
C PRO A 87 -1.70 6.66 -6.23
N ARG A 88 -0.76 7.55 -6.55
CA ARG A 88 -0.59 8.86 -5.90
C ARG A 88 -1.76 9.83 -6.12
N ASN A 89 -2.70 9.47 -6.99
CA ASN A 89 -3.92 10.23 -7.18
C ASN A 89 -4.99 9.96 -6.11
N SER A 90 -4.72 9.03 -5.18
CA SER A 90 -5.56 8.77 -4.01
C SER A 90 -5.78 10.01 -3.15
N LEU A 91 -6.98 10.09 -2.56
CA LEU A 91 -7.35 11.16 -1.64
C LEU A 91 -6.55 11.11 -0.34
N TYR A 92 -6.07 9.93 0.06
CA TYR A 92 -5.27 9.75 1.27
C TYR A 92 -3.87 10.39 1.16
N LEU A 93 -3.29 10.42 -0.05
CA LEU A 93 -1.99 11.06 -0.28
C LEU A 93 -2.10 12.57 -0.55
N ARG A 94 -3.28 13.02 -1.01
CA ARG A 94 -3.59 14.42 -1.32
C ARG A 94 -4.14 15.21 -0.14
N ARG A 95 -4.36 14.59 1.01
CA ARG A 95 -4.81 15.28 2.23
C ARG A 95 -3.59 15.75 3.02
N ASP A 96 -3.39 17.06 2.98
CA ASP A 96 -2.30 17.81 3.62
C ASP A 96 -2.07 17.52 5.11
#